data_AF-A0A447PU51-F1
#
_entry.id   AF-A0A447PU51-F1
#
_cell.length_a   1.000
_cell.length_b   1.000
_cell.length_c   1.000
_cell.angle_alpha   90.00
_cell.angle_beta   90.00
_cell.angle_gamma   90.00
#
_symmetry.space_group_name_H-M   'P 1'
#
loop_
_entity.id
_entity.type
_entity.pdbx_description
1 polymer ?
#
loop_
_entity_poly.entity_id
_entity_poly.type
_entity_poly.pdbx_seq_one_letter_code
_entity_poly.pdbx_strand_id
1 'polypeptide(L)'
;MSGSLRILSEALPAEKHDHVDLVMSNGKILRYTDPRRFGAWLWTKELEGHNVLAHLGPEPLSDEFNGEYLQQKCAKKKTAIKPWLMDNKLVVGVGNIYASESLFAAGIHPDRLASSLSTEECDLLAR
;
A
#
# COMPACT_ATOMS: atom_id res chain seq x y z
N MET A 1 -0.12 -10.73 -2.01
CA MET A 1 -0.61 -10.53 -3.41
C MET A 1 -1.84 -11.37 -3.75
N SER A 2 -2.16 -12.48 -3.06
CA SER A 2 -3.33 -13.32 -3.38
C SER A 2 -4.30 -13.53 -2.21
N GLY A 3 -4.12 -12.79 -1.12
CA GLY A 3 -5.02 -12.84 0.03
C GLY A 3 -6.34 -12.15 -0.29
N SER A 4 -7.44 -12.74 0.16
CA SER A 4 -8.78 -12.16 0.07
C SER A 4 -9.55 -12.44 1.36
N LEU A 5 -10.47 -11.53 1.70
CA LEU A 5 -11.38 -11.65 2.83
C LEU A 5 -12.81 -11.72 2.31
N ARG A 6 -13.60 -12.66 2.85
CA ARG A 6 -15.01 -12.85 2.48
C ARG A 6 -15.86 -12.99 3.74
N ILE A 7 -17.07 -12.43 3.70
CA ILE A 7 -18.09 -12.68 4.71
C ILE A 7 -18.99 -13.80 4.20
N LEU A 8 -19.04 -14.89 4.96
CA LEU A 8 -19.93 -16.02 4.71
C LEU A 8 -21.16 -15.88 5.60
N SER A 9 -22.34 -16.03 5.00
CA SER A 9 -23.63 -15.97 5.72
C SER A 9 -23.91 -17.23 6.53
N GLU A 10 -23.26 -18.34 6.20
CA GLU A 10 -23.38 -19.64 6.85
C GLU A 10 -22.04 -20.38 6.85
N ALA A 11 -21.93 -21.44 7.65
CA ALA A 11 -20.73 -22.24 7.74
C ALA A 11 -20.58 -23.16 6.51
N LEU A 12 -19.80 -22.70 5.53
CA LEU A 12 -19.40 -23.51 4.38
C LEU A 12 -18.12 -24.29 4.68
N PRO A 13 -17.94 -25.52 4.14
CA PRO A 13 -16.68 -26.25 4.22
C PRO A 13 -15.49 -25.40 3.77
N ALA A 14 -14.35 -25.55 4.43
CA ALA A 14 -13.13 -24.87 4.04
C ALA A 14 -12.51 -25.50 2.78
N GLU A 15 -12.10 -24.66 1.83
CA GLU A 15 -11.34 -25.08 0.66
C GLU A 15 -9.82 -25.09 0.95
N LYS A 16 -9.03 -25.66 0.02
CA LYS A 16 -7.56 -25.84 0.15
C LYS A 16 -6.78 -24.60 0.57
N HIS A 17 -7.27 -23.41 0.24
CA HIS A 17 -6.57 -22.14 0.47
C HIS A 17 -7.26 -21.24 1.51
N ASP A 18 -8.29 -21.75 2.18
CA ASP A 18 -8.95 -21.08 3.30
C ASP A 18 -8.14 -21.36 4.57
N HIS A 19 -7.37 -20.37 5.02
CA HIS A 19 -6.38 -20.58 6.09
C HIS A 19 -6.86 -20.10 7.46
N VAL A 20 -7.76 -19.11 7.51
CA VAL A 20 -8.25 -18.55 8.77
C VAL A 20 -9.75 -18.25 8.66
N ASP A 21 -10.52 -18.72 9.63
CA ASP A 21 -11.92 -18.34 9.84
C ASP A 21 -12.08 -17.64 11.18
N LEU A 22 -12.66 -16.43 11.16
CA LEU A 22 -13.12 -15.73 12.34
C LEU A 22 -14.64 -15.87 12.44
N VAL A 23 -15.10 -16.78 13.30
CA VAL A 23 -16.52 -17.07 13.53
C VAL A 23 -17.11 -16.01 14.45
N MET A 24 -18.08 -15.26 13.95
CA MET A 24 -18.74 -14.19 14.69
C MET A 24 -19.97 -14.72 15.45
N SER A 25 -20.33 -14.06 16.56
CA SER A 25 -21.50 -14.41 17.37
C SER A 25 -22.84 -14.29 16.63
N ASN A 26 -22.89 -13.54 15.54
CA ASN A 26 -24.06 -13.40 14.67
C ASN A 26 -24.22 -14.55 13.64
N GLY A 27 -23.42 -15.61 13.76
CA GLY A 27 -23.45 -16.78 12.87
C GLY A 27 -22.70 -16.61 11.55
N LYS A 28 -22.21 -15.41 11.23
CA LYS A 28 -21.40 -15.16 10.03
C LYS A 28 -19.94 -15.51 10.27
N ILE A 29 -19.19 -15.72 9.19
CA ILE A 29 -17.77 -16.04 9.23
C ILE A 29 -16.99 -15.06 8.36
N LEU A 30 -15.94 -14.45 8.91
CA LEU A 30 -14.92 -13.76 8.12
C LEU A 30 -13.82 -14.77 7.76
N ARG A 31 -13.77 -15.14 6.48
CA ARG A 31 -12.83 -16.12 5.96
C ARG A 31 -11.70 -15.45 5.21
N TYR A 32 -10.47 -15.82 5.55
CA TYR A 32 -9.25 -15.41 4.86
C TYR A 32 -8.71 -16.54 3.98
N THR A 33 -8.63 -16.26 2.69
CA THR A 33 -8.14 -17.19 1.68
C THR A 33 -6.89 -16.63 1.03
N ASP A 34 -5.79 -17.39 1.02
CA ASP A 34 -4.53 -16.94 0.42
C ASP A 34 -3.73 -18.09 -0.21
N PRO A 35 -3.88 -18.34 -1.53
CA PRO A 35 -3.20 -19.43 -2.20
C PRO A 35 -1.67 -19.43 -2.05
N ARG A 36 -1.03 -18.25 -2.00
CA ARG A 36 0.43 -18.13 -1.90
C ARG A 36 0.94 -17.98 -0.48
N ARG A 37 0.05 -17.76 0.50
CA ARG A 37 0.39 -17.58 1.93
C ARG A 37 1.41 -16.45 2.17
N PHE A 38 1.22 -15.32 1.49
CA PHE A 38 2.08 -14.14 1.62
C PHE A 38 1.46 -13.05 2.51
N GLY A 39 0.16 -13.09 2.79
CA GLY A 39 -0.43 -12.22 3.80
C GLY A 39 -0.22 -12.76 5.22
N ALA A 40 -0.62 -11.96 6.21
CA ALA A 40 -0.35 -12.24 7.61
C ALA A 40 -1.55 -11.90 8.50
N TRP A 41 -1.70 -12.65 9.58
CA TRP A 41 -2.58 -12.34 10.70
C TRP A 41 -1.70 -12.17 11.93
N LEU A 42 -1.63 -10.95 12.45
CA LEU A 42 -0.79 -10.60 13.58
C LEU A 42 -1.68 -9.98 14.66
N TRP A 43 -1.40 -10.32 15.92
CA TRP A 43 -2.09 -9.74 17.06
C TRP A 43 -1.12 -8.84 17.83
N THR A 44 -1.57 -7.64 18.16
CA THR A 44 -0.86 -6.71 19.03
C THR A 44 -1.84 -6.07 20.01
N LYS A 45 -1.35 -5.64 21.17
CA LYS A 45 -2.14 -4.86 22.13
C LYS A 45 -2.12 -3.37 21.79
N GLU A 46 -0.97 -2.87 21.37
CA GLU A 46 -0.75 -1.47 21.02
C GLU A 46 -0.39 -1.39 19.53
N LEU A 47 -1.02 -0.44 18.82
CA LEU A 47 -0.72 -0.19 17.40
C LEU A 47 0.51 0.72 17.24
N GLU A 48 0.66 1.66 18.18
CA GLU A 48 1.76 2.61 18.21
C GLU A 48 3.10 1.86 18.36
N GLY A 49 4.04 2.15 17.47
CA GLY A 49 5.36 1.51 17.47
C GLY A 49 5.36 0.04 17.02
N HIS A 50 4.24 -0.52 16.56
CA HIS A 50 4.22 -1.88 16.05
C HIS A 50 5.08 -2.00 14.78
N ASN A 51 5.99 -2.98 14.74
CA ASN A 51 7.05 -3.09 13.73
C ASN A 51 6.58 -3.00 12.26
N VAL A 52 5.38 -3.50 11.94
CA VAL A 52 4.86 -3.47 10.55
C VAL A 52 4.21 -2.14 10.16
N LEU A 53 3.92 -1.27 11.13
CA LEU A 53 3.24 0.02 10.94
C LEU A 53 4.14 1.23 11.24
N ALA A 54 5.08 1.10 12.17
CA ALA A 54 5.88 2.21 12.72
C ALA A 54 6.76 2.96 11.70
N HIS A 55 7.00 2.38 10.52
CA HIS A 55 7.87 2.95 9.49
C HIS A 55 7.12 3.37 8.22
N LEU A 56 5.78 3.31 8.25
CA LEU A 56 4.96 3.71 7.13
C LEU A 56 5.00 5.23 6.94
N GLY A 57 5.04 5.65 5.68
CA GLY A 57 4.85 7.04 5.27
C GLY A 57 3.37 7.45 5.36
N PRO A 58 3.05 8.70 4.94
CA PRO A 58 1.69 9.20 4.93
C PRO A 58 0.76 8.39 4.03
N GLU A 59 -0.54 8.44 4.34
CA GLU A 59 -1.61 7.96 3.48
C GLU A 59 -1.70 8.83 2.21
N PRO A 60 -1.82 8.24 1.00
CA PRO A 60 -1.81 9.00 -0.26
C PRO A 60 -3.02 9.91 -0.45
N LEU A 61 -4.10 9.69 0.31
CA LEU A 61 -5.34 10.47 0.25
C LEU A 61 -5.45 11.50 1.37
N SER A 62 -4.43 11.63 2.23
CA SER A 62 -4.40 12.65 3.27
C SER A 62 -3.68 13.90 2.78
N ASP A 63 -3.94 15.03 3.44
CA ASP A 63 -3.27 16.31 3.15
C ASP A 63 -1.75 16.27 3.43
N GLU A 64 -1.27 15.27 4.17
CA GLU A 64 0.16 15.06 4.45
C GLU A 64 0.92 14.63 3.19
N PHE A 65 0.25 13.98 2.23
CA PHE A 65 0.84 13.64 0.94
C PHE A 65 0.52 14.72 -0.09
N ASN A 66 1.48 15.63 -0.28
CA ASN A 66 1.38 16.74 -1.23
C ASN A 66 2.69 16.94 -2.02
N GLY A 67 2.67 17.80 -3.03
CA GLY A 67 3.81 18.01 -3.91
C GLY A 67 5.05 18.59 -3.21
N GLU A 68 4.86 19.46 -2.21
CA GLU A 68 5.96 19.98 -1.38
C GLU A 68 6.64 18.84 -0.61
N TYR A 69 5.85 17.99 0.06
CA TYR A 69 6.35 16.78 0.73
C TYR A 69 7.12 15.88 -0.24
N LEU A 70 6.53 15.59 -1.41
CA LEU A 70 7.14 14.71 -2.40
C LEU A 70 8.46 15.27 -2.91
N GLN A 71 8.52 16.56 -3.22
CA GLN A 71 9.74 17.25 -3.64
C GLN A 71 10.84 17.12 -2.59
N GLN A 72 10.54 17.43 -1.32
CA GLN A 72 11.50 17.34 -0.22
C GLN A 72 12.06 15.92 -0.07
N LYS A 73 11.21 14.90 -0.19
CA LYS A 73 11.62 13.49 -0.10
C LYS A 73 12.40 13.01 -1.33
N CYS A 74 12.12 13.56 -2.50
CA CYS A 74 12.79 13.23 -3.76
C CYS A 74 14.16 13.90 -3.91
N ALA A 75 14.38 15.09 -3.34
CA ALA A 75 15.57 15.92 -3.57
C ALA A 75 16.93 15.22 -3.38
N LYS A 76 17.01 14.25 -2.46
CA LYS A 76 18.27 13.50 -2.16
C LYS A 76 18.30 12.08 -2.75
N LYS A 77 17.28 11.68 -3.51
CA LYS A 77 17.11 10.31 -4.00
C LYS A 77 17.74 10.13 -5.37
N LYS A 78 18.70 9.22 -5.45
CA LYS A 78 19.43 8.86 -6.69
C LYS A 78 18.84 7.65 -7.42
N THR A 79 17.66 7.20 -7.01
CA THR A 79 16.93 6.09 -7.62
C THR A 79 15.86 6.59 -8.58
N ALA A 80 15.38 5.72 -9.46
CA ALA A 80 14.25 6.00 -10.33
C ALA A 80 12.97 6.32 -9.53
N ILE A 81 12.09 7.14 -10.10
CA ILE A 81 10.85 7.59 -9.44
C ILE A 81 9.86 6.45 -9.23
N LYS A 82 9.73 5.51 -10.18
CA LYS A 82 8.77 4.40 -10.05
C LYS A 82 9.00 3.52 -8.81
N PRO A 83 10.19 2.94 -8.59
CA PRO A 83 10.43 2.16 -7.38
C PRO A 83 10.38 3.03 -6.11
N TRP A 84 10.63 4.34 -6.23
CA TRP A 84 10.52 5.24 -5.09
C TRP A 84 9.06 5.49 -4.67
N LEU A 85 8.13 5.65 -5.62
CA LEU A 85 6.69 5.71 -5.34
C LEU A 85 6.14 4.44 -4.70
N MET A 86 6.76 3.30 -4.97
CA MET A 86 6.38 2.00 -4.39
C MET A 86 7.01 1.75 -3.01
N ASP A 87 7.85 2.66 -2.50
CA ASP A 87 8.44 2.55 -1.16
C ASP A 87 7.42 3.06 -0.13
N ASN A 88 6.91 2.15 0.70
CA ASN A 88 5.96 2.47 1.76
C ASN A 88 6.51 3.47 2.80
N LYS A 89 7.82 3.76 2.84
CA LYS A 89 8.38 4.85 3.67
C LYS A 89 8.17 6.23 3.05
N LEU A 90 7.97 6.31 1.74
CA LEU A 90 7.61 7.56 1.06
C LEU A 90 6.11 7.80 1.18
N VAL A 91 5.30 6.83 0.76
CA VAL A 91 3.84 6.89 0.72
C VAL A 91 3.31 5.47 0.71
N VAL A 92 2.25 5.20 1.47
CA VAL A 92 1.66 3.85 1.53
C VAL A 92 0.67 3.61 0.40
N GLY A 93 0.34 2.34 0.16
CA GLY A 93 -0.79 1.95 -0.71
C GLY A 93 -0.52 2.04 -2.23
N VAL A 94 0.54 2.71 -2.66
CA VAL A 94 0.90 2.83 -4.08
C VAL A 94 1.66 1.59 -4.55
N GLY A 95 0.92 0.60 -5.04
CA GLY A 95 1.47 -0.63 -5.64
C GLY A 95 1.96 -0.43 -7.08
N ASN A 96 2.50 -1.50 -7.67
CA ASN A 96 3.06 -1.48 -9.03
C ASN A 96 2.09 -0.99 -10.12
N ILE A 97 0.79 -1.27 -9.98
CA ILE A 97 -0.24 -0.82 -10.95
C ILE A 97 -0.35 0.71 -10.88
N TYR A 98 -0.73 1.25 -9.72
CA TYR A 98 -0.96 2.68 -9.57
C TYR A 98 0.31 3.51 -9.72
N ALA A 99 1.48 3.01 -9.31
CA ALA A 99 2.74 3.72 -9.58
C ALA A 99 2.95 3.95 -11.09
N SER A 100 2.67 2.94 -11.92
CA SER A 100 2.77 3.07 -13.38
C SER A 100 1.68 3.98 -13.96
N GLU A 101 0.44 3.83 -13.51
CA GLU A 101 -0.68 4.65 -14.00
C GLU A 101 -0.53 6.13 -13.62
N SER A 102 -0.15 6.44 -12.38
CA SER A 102 0.07 7.82 -11.91
C SER A 102 1.21 8.50 -12.67
N LEU A 103 2.31 7.78 -12.92
CA LEU A 103 3.43 8.30 -13.71
C LEU A 103 3.03 8.55 -15.17
N PHE A 104 2.24 7.65 -15.75
CA PHE A 104 1.70 7.84 -17.10
C PHE A 104 0.76 9.05 -17.16
N ALA A 105 -0.18 9.17 -16.21
CA ALA A 105 -1.11 10.29 -16.13
C ALA A 105 -0.39 11.65 -15.93
N ALA A 106 0.70 11.66 -15.16
CA ALA A 106 1.55 12.83 -14.96
C ALA A 106 2.55 13.08 -16.11
N GLY A 107 2.66 12.19 -17.09
CA GLY A 107 3.62 12.31 -18.20
C GLY A 107 5.09 12.14 -17.79
N ILE A 108 5.36 11.43 -16.70
CA ILE A 108 6.70 11.26 -16.12
C ILE A 108 7.25 9.87 -16.48
N HIS A 109 8.43 9.83 -17.11
CA HIS A 109 9.07 8.55 -17.43
C HIS A 109 9.49 7.80 -16.14
N PRO A 110 9.18 6.50 -15.99
CA PRO A 110 9.36 5.76 -14.73
C PRO A 110 10.83 5.65 -14.28
N ASP A 111 11.76 5.65 -15.22
CA ASP A 111 13.20 5.58 -14.95
C ASP A 111 13.85 6.94 -14.67
N ARG A 112 13.08 8.05 -14.69
CA ARG A 112 13.64 9.35 -14.30
C ARG A 112 14.09 9.31 -12.85
N LEU A 113 15.20 9.99 -12.57
CA LEU A 113 15.67 10.15 -11.20
C LEU A 113 14.61 10.88 -10.38
N ALA A 114 14.30 10.36 -9.19
CA ALA A 114 13.36 11.01 -8.30
C ALA A 114 13.79 12.45 -7.98
N SER A 115 15.09 12.68 -7.77
CA SER A 115 15.65 14.02 -7.52
C SER A 115 15.62 14.97 -8.72
N SER A 116 15.28 14.51 -9.93
CA SER A 116 15.23 15.37 -11.12
C SER A 116 13.84 15.94 -11.40
N LEU A 117 12.83 15.61 -10.59
CA LEU A 117 11.48 16.15 -10.77
C LEU A 117 11.43 17.62 -10.38
N SER A 118 10.72 18.43 -11.17
CA SER A 118 10.44 19.83 -10.82
C SER A 118 9.36 19.93 -9.72
N THR A 119 9.17 21.13 -9.17
CA THR A 119 8.08 21.39 -8.20
C THR A 119 6.73 21.07 -8.83
N GLU A 120 6.50 21.53 -10.06
CA GLU A 120 5.25 21.36 -10.79
C GLU A 120 4.97 19.88 -11.12
N GLU A 121 6.01 19.12 -11.44
CA GLU A 121 5.89 17.67 -11.65
C GLU A 121 5.56 16.94 -10.35
N CYS A 122 6.11 17.37 -9.21
CA CYS A 122 5.76 16.81 -7.91
C CYS A 122 4.32 17.14 -7.50
N ASP A 123 3.88 18.39 -7.72
CA ASP A 123 2.50 18.83 -7.47
C ASP A 123 1.50 18.05 -8.33
N LEU A 124 1.80 17.87 -9.62
CA LEU A 124 0.94 17.10 -10.53
C LEU A 124 0.88 15.62 -10.14
N LEU A 125 2.00 15.04 -9.73
CA LEU A 125 2.08 13.62 -9.35
C LEU A 125 1.39 13.32 -8.01
N ALA A 126 1.29 14.31 -7.12
CA ALA A 126 0.60 14.18 -5.83
C ALA A 126 -0.90 14.49 -5.89
N ARG A 127 -1.42 14.92 -7.05
CA ARG A 127 -2.82 15.30 -7.27
C ARG A 127 -3.69 14.14 -7.73
#